data_AF-A0A5N5WI16-F1
#
_entry.id   AF-A0A5N5WI16-F1
#
_cell.length_a   1.000
_cell.length_b   1.000
_cell.length_c   1.000
_cell.angle_alpha   90.00
_cell.angle_beta   90.00
_cell.angle_gamma   90.00
#
_symmetry.space_group_name_H-M   'P 1'
#
loop_
_entity.id
_entity.type
_entity.pdbx_description
1 polymer ?
#
loop_
_entity_poly.entity_id
_entity_poly.type
_entity_poly.pdbx_seq_one_letter_code
_entity_poly.pdbx_strand_id
1 'polypeptide(L)'
;MLLHHVQRLGLLGLLASADSSCSGSANITSQSDADTLKDCETINGPLTLTSTASGTISLPELKTIRGPFTVAGTSSLNGFSASDLETVSGPITIQDNRALNSISLENLESAGGEIRIQGNEGLREVVLDDLKRVNGALVLKGEFDRISLSNLENVYGETQIQSTGSFLCSSLDKLKNDQNAFKGSFSCSEKDSGLSSGAKAGIAIGVIIGVIIVVLLVWLWIRRQRKLRRNINGNASASLASATAAGTAGKDVETGDEKRVPTTTTVSDSSPVKRKPLSPPPQTGSVPAALVPGDRSSVGLANADDPSLFLTTVPRRRPSESEVPMLDSGDVHEAPFVEVGRRQDGLFELDAGPVTGRHQQVIHRE
;
A
#
# COMPACT_ATOMS: atom_id res chain seq x y z
N MET A 1 -9.46 -22.75 73.29
CA MET A 1 -10.77 -22.12 73.03
C MET A 1 -10.55 -20.63 72.94
N LEU A 2 -10.95 -19.87 71.92
CA LEU A 2 -11.22 -20.14 70.48
C LEU A 2 -10.46 -19.02 69.72
N LEU A 3 -9.86 -19.19 68.53
CA LEU A 3 -10.34 -19.66 67.22
C LEU A 3 -11.41 -18.74 66.56
N HIS A 4 -11.24 -18.50 65.25
CA HIS A 4 -11.97 -17.55 64.37
C HIS A 4 -11.62 -16.06 64.59
N HIS A 5 -10.98 -15.31 63.68
CA HIS A 5 -10.73 -15.41 62.22
C HIS A 5 -11.92 -15.03 61.31
N VAL A 6 -12.21 -13.72 61.20
CA VAL A 6 -12.75 -13.06 59.99
C VAL A 6 -12.14 -11.65 59.88
N GLN A 7 -11.14 -11.47 59.01
CA GLN A 7 -10.77 -10.12 58.55
C GLN A 7 -11.60 -9.82 57.31
N ARG A 8 -12.46 -8.81 57.36
CA ARG A 8 -13.42 -8.52 56.29
C ARG A 8 -12.71 -8.01 55.03
N LEU A 9 -12.55 -8.91 54.05
CA LEU A 9 -12.39 -8.54 52.65
C LEU A 9 -13.60 -7.69 52.24
N GLY A 10 -13.37 -6.50 51.67
CA GLY A 10 -14.47 -5.56 51.50
C GLY A 10 -14.17 -4.23 50.82
N LEU A 11 -13.10 -4.10 50.02
CA LEU A 11 -12.94 -2.95 49.12
C LEU A 11 -12.07 -3.26 47.88
N LEU A 12 -12.63 -4.07 46.98
CA LEU A 12 -12.17 -4.19 45.59
C LEU A 12 -13.39 -4.24 44.65
N GLY A 13 -14.34 -3.34 44.90
CA GLY A 13 -15.20 -2.84 43.83
C GLY A 13 -14.30 -2.05 42.89
N LEU A 14 -13.87 -2.67 41.80
CA LEU A 14 -13.13 -1.98 40.75
C LEU A 14 -14.07 -0.90 40.20
N LEU A 15 -13.78 0.35 40.53
CA LEU A 15 -14.48 1.49 39.94
C LEU A 15 -14.06 1.56 38.47
N ALA A 16 -14.82 0.86 37.63
CA ALA A 16 -15.05 1.26 36.26
C ALA A 16 -15.75 2.63 36.29
N SER A 17 -14.97 3.66 36.61
CA SER A 17 -15.23 5.04 36.23
C SER A 17 -15.18 5.07 34.70
N ALA A 18 -16.26 4.59 34.07
CA ALA A 18 -16.51 4.81 32.66
C ALA A 18 -16.58 6.33 32.49
N ASP A 19 -15.48 6.94 32.05
CA ASP A 19 -15.41 8.39 32.02
C ASP A 19 -16.56 8.91 31.17
N SER A 20 -17.22 9.96 31.68
CA SER A 20 -18.46 10.46 31.11
C SER A 20 -18.30 10.84 29.64
N SER A 21 -17.11 11.35 29.29
CA SER A 21 -16.57 11.60 27.95
C SER A 21 -16.76 10.44 26.96
N CYS A 22 -16.63 9.20 27.45
CA CYS A 22 -16.60 7.97 26.65
C CYS A 22 -17.87 7.12 26.80
N SER A 23 -18.75 7.50 27.73
CA SER A 23 -20.10 6.93 27.87
C SER A 23 -21.10 7.39 26.80
N GLY A 24 -20.77 8.45 26.05
CA GLY A 24 -21.66 9.07 25.06
C GLY A 24 -20.98 9.37 23.72
N SER A 25 -21.41 10.46 23.07
CA SER A 25 -20.85 10.96 21.81
C SER A 25 -19.54 11.73 22.03
N ALA A 26 -18.47 11.28 21.40
CA ALA A 26 -17.19 11.99 21.39
C ALA A 26 -17.13 12.99 20.23
N ASN A 27 -16.93 14.27 20.53
CA ASN A 27 -16.77 15.34 19.54
C ASN A 27 -15.37 15.95 19.67
N ILE A 28 -14.58 15.90 18.61
CA ILE A 28 -13.16 16.30 18.62
C ILE A 28 -12.95 17.52 17.70
N THR A 29 -12.14 18.48 18.16
CA THR A 29 -11.73 19.69 17.43
C THR A 29 -10.19 19.82 17.31
N SER A 30 -9.45 19.11 18.15
CA SER A 30 -8.01 19.25 18.35
C SER A 30 -7.40 17.96 18.92
N GLN A 31 -6.06 17.83 18.88
CA GLN A 31 -5.38 16.76 19.62
C GLN A 31 -5.68 16.81 21.12
N SER A 32 -5.81 18.00 21.73
CA SER A 32 -6.16 18.13 23.14
C SER A 32 -7.53 17.55 23.51
N ASP A 33 -8.49 17.50 22.58
CA ASP A 33 -9.77 16.80 22.82
C ASP A 33 -9.67 15.28 22.60
N ALA A 34 -8.64 14.82 21.88
CA ALA A 34 -8.31 13.39 21.78
C ALA A 34 -7.50 12.92 23.01
N ASP A 35 -6.64 13.78 23.56
CA ASP A 35 -5.83 13.51 24.76
C ASP A 35 -6.69 13.31 26.02
N THR A 36 -7.90 13.86 26.08
CA THR A 36 -8.88 13.57 27.16
C THR A 36 -9.58 12.22 26.99
N LEU A 37 -9.51 11.63 25.79
CA LEU A 37 -10.12 10.32 25.47
C LEU A 37 -9.09 9.19 25.45
N LYS A 38 -7.81 9.47 25.73
CA LYS A 38 -6.72 8.48 25.70
C LYS A 38 -6.98 7.29 26.62
N ASP A 39 -7.56 7.54 27.80
CA ASP A 39 -7.80 6.52 28.83
C ASP A 39 -9.05 5.65 28.52
N CYS A 40 -9.60 5.73 27.29
CA CYS A 40 -10.84 5.08 26.87
C CYS A 40 -10.67 4.10 25.70
N GLU A 41 -10.56 2.82 26.02
CA GLU A 41 -10.59 1.73 25.02
C GLU A 41 -11.90 1.66 24.22
N THR A 42 -13.02 2.24 24.71
CA THR A 42 -14.33 2.18 24.05
C THR A 42 -15.12 3.48 24.19
N ILE A 43 -15.48 4.06 23.05
CA ILE A 43 -16.49 5.12 22.94
C ILE A 43 -17.86 4.46 22.74
N ASN A 44 -18.82 4.74 23.62
CA ASN A 44 -20.12 4.06 23.63
C ASN A 44 -21.18 4.72 22.72
N GLY A 45 -20.84 5.83 22.06
CA GLY A 45 -21.69 6.51 21.07
C GLY A 45 -20.95 6.82 19.76
N PRO A 46 -21.40 7.82 18.98
CA PRO A 46 -20.70 8.25 17.77
C PRO A 46 -19.37 8.95 18.10
N LEU A 47 -18.36 8.79 17.23
CA LEU A 47 -17.17 9.63 17.21
C LEU A 47 -17.26 10.61 16.03
N THR A 48 -17.17 11.91 16.30
CA THR A 48 -17.24 12.96 15.27
C THR A 48 -16.07 13.92 15.38
N LEU A 49 -15.24 14.00 14.34
CA LEU A 49 -14.35 15.13 14.13
C LEU A 49 -15.18 16.26 13.49
N THR A 50 -15.36 17.32 14.25
CA THR A 50 -16.15 18.52 13.88
C THR A 50 -15.52 19.25 12.69
N SER A 51 -16.28 20.05 11.93
CA SER A 51 -15.75 20.82 10.79
C SER A 51 -14.65 21.83 11.15
N THR A 52 -14.55 22.19 12.44
CA THR A 52 -13.47 22.99 13.05
C THR A 52 -12.22 22.18 13.40
N ALA A 53 -12.21 20.85 13.20
CA ALA A 53 -11.06 20.00 13.48
C ALA A 53 -9.82 20.42 12.67
N SER A 54 -8.66 20.44 13.35
CA SER A 54 -7.43 20.98 12.78
C SER A 54 -6.16 20.27 13.27
N GLY A 55 -5.08 20.40 12.50
CA GLY A 55 -3.80 19.73 12.78
C GLY A 55 -3.83 18.25 12.44
N THR A 56 -3.06 17.43 13.16
CA THR A 56 -3.15 15.96 13.09
C THR A 56 -3.74 15.46 14.40
N ILE A 57 -4.65 14.49 14.32
CA ILE A 57 -5.39 13.96 15.48
C ILE A 57 -5.14 12.46 15.59
N SER A 58 -4.68 12.00 16.75
CA SER A 58 -4.38 10.60 17.04
C SER A 58 -5.09 10.09 18.30
N LEU A 59 -5.68 8.91 18.20
CA LEU A 59 -6.35 8.17 19.28
C LEU A 59 -5.74 6.75 19.36
N PRO A 60 -4.52 6.58 19.91
CA PRO A 60 -3.80 5.32 19.83
C PRO A 60 -4.50 4.19 20.61
N GLU A 61 -4.96 4.45 21.84
CA GLU A 61 -5.49 3.43 22.77
C GLU A 61 -6.99 3.09 22.53
N LEU A 62 -7.65 3.74 21.56
CA LEU A 62 -9.09 3.57 21.29
C LEU A 62 -9.34 2.31 20.45
N LYS A 63 -9.92 1.27 21.05
CA LYS A 63 -10.18 -0.03 20.40
C LYS A 63 -11.56 -0.19 19.78
N THR A 64 -12.58 0.49 20.30
CA THR A 64 -13.96 0.31 19.82
C THR A 64 -14.78 1.59 19.79
N ILE A 65 -15.52 1.81 18.71
CA ILE A 65 -16.54 2.86 18.59
C ILE A 65 -17.92 2.20 18.41
N ARG A 66 -18.80 2.33 19.40
CA ARG A 66 -20.17 1.76 19.39
C ARG A 66 -21.18 2.68 18.69
N GLY A 67 -20.80 3.20 17.54
CA GLY A 67 -21.60 4.16 16.76
C GLY A 67 -20.97 4.42 15.39
N PRO A 68 -21.51 5.38 14.62
CA PRO A 68 -20.84 5.87 13.43
C PRO A 68 -19.55 6.61 13.78
N PHE A 69 -18.55 6.51 12.91
CA PHE A 69 -17.35 7.33 12.95
C PHE A 69 -17.40 8.34 11.79
N THR A 70 -17.32 9.64 12.09
CA THR A 70 -17.53 10.73 11.13
C THR A 70 -16.40 11.75 11.17
N VAL A 71 -15.85 12.08 10.00
CA VAL A 71 -14.92 13.19 9.75
C VAL A 71 -15.47 13.97 8.56
N ALA A 72 -16.08 15.12 8.78
CA ALA A 72 -16.87 15.80 7.74
C ALA A 72 -16.61 17.30 7.64
N GLY A 73 -16.32 17.78 6.42
CA GLY A 73 -16.19 19.21 6.10
C GLY A 73 -15.03 19.91 6.80
N THR A 74 -13.98 19.17 7.19
CA THR A 74 -12.83 19.75 7.89
C THR A 74 -11.92 20.50 6.93
N SER A 75 -11.62 21.76 7.27
CA SER A 75 -10.83 22.65 6.40
C SER A 75 -9.33 22.62 6.68
N SER A 76 -8.94 22.22 7.90
CA SER A 76 -7.57 22.37 8.43
C SER A 76 -7.03 21.11 9.14
N LEU A 77 -7.77 19.99 9.07
CA LEU A 77 -7.32 18.68 9.54
C LEU A 77 -6.39 18.09 8.47
N ASN A 78 -5.16 17.75 8.85
CA ASN A 78 -4.10 17.26 7.97
C ASN A 78 -3.99 15.73 7.96
N GLY A 79 -4.43 15.06 9.03
CA GLY A 79 -4.38 13.60 9.15
C GLY A 79 -5.14 13.11 10.39
N PHE A 80 -5.63 11.87 10.34
CA PHE A 80 -6.21 11.19 11.51
C PHE A 80 -5.69 9.74 11.62
N SER A 81 -5.36 9.33 12.84
CA SER A 81 -4.89 7.98 13.15
C SER A 81 -5.55 7.40 14.41
N ALA A 82 -5.91 6.13 14.35
CA ALA A 82 -6.24 5.32 15.52
C ALA A 82 -5.66 3.93 15.28
N SER A 83 -4.46 3.68 15.83
CA SER A 83 -3.69 2.47 15.55
C SER A 83 -4.44 1.23 16.03
N ASP A 84 -4.89 1.23 17.28
CA ASP A 84 -5.43 0.05 17.97
C ASP A 84 -6.94 -0.09 17.79
N LEU A 85 -7.57 0.69 16.89
CA LEU A 85 -9.02 0.69 16.65
C LEU A 85 -9.46 -0.58 15.93
N GLU A 86 -9.79 -1.64 16.66
CA GLU A 86 -10.25 -2.94 16.15
C GLU A 86 -11.64 -2.90 15.49
N THR A 87 -12.59 -2.10 16.01
CA THR A 87 -14.01 -2.17 15.57
C THR A 87 -14.76 -0.84 15.61
N VAL A 88 -15.51 -0.56 14.53
CA VAL A 88 -16.55 0.48 14.48
C VAL A 88 -17.90 -0.19 14.22
N SER A 89 -18.87 -0.07 15.14
CA SER A 89 -20.16 -0.78 15.01
C SER A 89 -21.15 -0.11 14.06
N GLY A 90 -20.91 1.15 13.67
CA GLY A 90 -21.69 1.89 12.69
C GLY A 90 -20.95 2.07 11.35
N PRO A 91 -21.46 2.95 10.47
CA PRO A 91 -20.74 3.35 9.26
C PRO A 91 -19.54 4.26 9.57
N ILE A 92 -18.53 4.21 8.70
CA ILE A 92 -17.39 5.13 8.68
C ILE A 92 -17.59 6.12 7.55
N THR A 93 -17.56 7.42 7.86
CA THR A 93 -17.80 8.50 6.90
C THR A 93 -16.70 9.55 6.98
N ILE A 94 -15.92 9.70 5.90
CA ILE A 94 -14.82 10.64 5.79
C ILE A 94 -15.07 11.47 4.52
N GLN A 95 -15.71 12.64 4.67
CA GLN A 95 -16.24 13.43 3.55
C GLN A 95 -15.82 14.90 3.55
N ASP A 96 -15.51 15.42 2.35
CA ASP A 96 -15.28 16.84 2.06
C ASP A 96 -14.18 17.50 2.93
N ASN A 97 -13.19 16.70 3.37
CA ASN A 97 -12.07 17.16 4.19
C ASN A 97 -10.92 17.61 3.30
N ARG A 98 -10.77 18.93 3.15
CA ARG A 98 -9.94 19.51 2.08
C ARG A 98 -8.44 19.36 2.31
N ALA A 99 -7.99 19.57 3.54
CA ALA A 99 -6.58 19.52 3.92
C ALA A 99 -6.11 18.12 4.37
N LEU A 100 -7.01 17.14 4.45
CA LEU A 100 -6.75 15.82 5.02
C LEU A 100 -5.90 14.98 4.05
N ASN A 101 -4.67 14.64 4.44
CA ASN A 101 -3.69 13.98 3.57
C ASN A 101 -3.63 12.46 3.77
N SER A 102 -3.87 11.99 5.00
CA SER A 102 -3.80 10.57 5.37
C SER A 102 -4.86 10.17 6.42
N ILE A 103 -5.29 8.91 6.32
CA ILE A 103 -6.09 8.19 7.32
C ILE A 103 -5.39 6.87 7.61
N SER A 104 -5.13 6.57 8.89
CA SER A 104 -4.62 5.25 9.31
C SER A 104 -5.48 4.64 10.43
N LEU A 105 -6.13 3.53 10.11
CA LEU A 105 -6.86 2.67 11.06
C LEU A 105 -6.33 1.24 10.84
N GLU A 106 -5.04 1.06 11.10
CA GLU A 106 -4.27 -0.09 10.59
C GLU A 106 -4.76 -1.44 11.11
N ASN A 107 -5.14 -1.52 12.40
CA ASN A 107 -5.68 -2.73 13.04
C ASN A 107 -7.23 -2.84 12.98
N LEU A 108 -7.92 -1.99 12.20
CA LEU A 108 -9.39 -2.02 12.12
C LEU A 108 -9.90 -3.27 11.42
N GLU A 109 -10.33 -4.28 12.17
CA GLU A 109 -10.85 -5.54 11.64
C GLU A 109 -12.24 -5.42 11.00
N SER A 110 -13.10 -4.56 11.56
CA SER A 110 -14.55 -4.65 11.35
C SER A 110 -15.26 -3.29 11.31
N ALA A 111 -15.97 -3.04 10.20
CA ALA A 111 -16.95 -1.97 10.08
C ALA A 111 -18.38 -2.56 10.06
N GLY A 112 -19.20 -2.17 11.04
CA GLY A 112 -20.58 -2.60 11.23
C GLY A 112 -21.59 -1.99 10.25
N GLY A 113 -21.17 -1.01 9.45
CA GLY A 113 -21.93 -0.46 8.34
C GLY A 113 -21.07 -0.26 7.09
N GLU A 114 -21.43 0.74 6.29
CA GLU A 114 -20.65 1.16 5.11
C GLU A 114 -19.41 1.99 5.47
N ILE A 115 -18.37 1.92 4.64
CA ILE A 115 -17.21 2.82 4.66
C ILE A 115 -17.32 3.73 3.44
N ARG A 116 -17.49 5.04 3.66
CA ARG A 116 -17.52 6.06 2.60
C ARG A 116 -16.43 7.10 2.81
N ILE A 117 -15.48 7.15 1.88
CA ILE A 117 -14.41 8.14 1.81
C ILE A 117 -14.54 8.88 0.47
N GLN A 118 -15.03 10.12 0.45
CA GLN A 118 -15.19 10.90 -0.80
C GLN A 118 -15.02 12.41 -0.61
N GLY A 119 -14.66 13.14 -1.67
CA GLY A 119 -14.57 14.62 -1.63
C GLY A 119 -13.35 15.20 -0.91
N ASN A 120 -12.47 14.35 -0.38
CA ASN A 120 -11.28 14.77 0.36
C ASN A 120 -10.14 15.14 -0.61
N GLU A 121 -10.08 16.39 -1.08
CA GLU A 121 -9.12 16.85 -2.11
C GLU A 121 -7.66 16.49 -1.79
N GLY A 122 -7.23 16.65 -0.53
CA GLY A 122 -5.86 16.38 -0.08
C GLY A 122 -5.52 14.90 0.13
N LEU A 123 -6.50 13.98 0.15
CA LEU A 123 -6.28 12.62 0.69
C LEU A 123 -5.50 11.76 -0.29
N ARG A 124 -4.29 11.33 0.11
CA ARG A 124 -3.37 10.50 -0.69
C ARG A 124 -3.24 9.08 -0.13
N GLU A 125 -3.35 8.90 1.18
CA GLU A 125 -3.16 7.61 1.84
C GLU A 125 -4.36 7.20 2.71
N VAL A 126 -4.83 5.96 2.51
CA VAL A 126 -5.81 5.28 3.36
C VAL A 126 -5.24 3.91 3.76
N VAL A 127 -4.98 3.72 5.05
CA VAL A 127 -4.45 2.49 5.63
C VAL A 127 -5.56 1.78 6.43
N LEU A 128 -5.94 0.60 5.97
CA LEU A 128 -6.98 -0.28 6.51
C LEU A 128 -6.49 -1.73 6.38
N ASP A 129 -5.24 -2.00 6.76
CA ASP A 129 -4.53 -3.23 6.37
C ASP A 129 -5.13 -4.50 6.98
N ASP A 130 -5.57 -4.47 8.24
CA ASP A 130 -6.23 -5.60 8.91
C ASP A 130 -7.76 -5.64 8.76
N LEU A 131 -8.33 -4.78 7.91
CA LEU A 131 -9.78 -4.72 7.65
C LEU A 131 -10.29 -5.97 6.97
N LYS A 132 -10.79 -6.90 7.79
CA LYS A 132 -11.38 -8.19 7.38
C LYS A 132 -12.79 -8.01 6.85
N ARG A 133 -13.65 -7.20 7.50
CA ARG A 133 -15.11 -7.21 7.23
C ARG A 133 -15.76 -5.81 7.18
N VAL A 134 -16.60 -5.62 6.18
CA VAL A 134 -17.45 -4.42 6.00
C VAL A 134 -18.90 -4.87 5.79
N ASN A 135 -19.75 -4.62 6.79
CA ASN A 135 -21.18 -4.97 6.80
C ASN A 135 -22.04 -3.93 6.06
N GLY A 136 -21.55 -3.47 4.90
CA GLY A 136 -22.15 -2.43 4.09
C GLY A 136 -21.37 -2.20 2.80
N ALA A 137 -21.58 -1.05 2.17
CA ALA A 137 -20.84 -0.64 0.97
C ALA A 137 -19.41 -0.17 1.30
N LEU A 138 -18.49 -0.30 0.35
CA LEU A 138 -17.14 0.25 0.41
C LEU A 138 -16.96 1.24 -0.74
N VAL A 139 -17.08 2.54 -0.44
CA VAL A 139 -17.06 3.62 -1.45
C VAL A 139 -15.87 4.53 -1.20
N LEU A 140 -14.85 4.44 -2.06
CA LEU A 140 -13.61 5.21 -1.97
C LEU A 140 -13.46 6.07 -3.23
N LYS A 141 -13.52 7.40 -3.12
CA LYS A 141 -13.42 8.34 -4.24
C LYS A 141 -12.48 9.51 -3.93
N GLY A 142 -11.39 9.67 -4.68
CA GLY A 142 -10.41 10.72 -4.42
C GLY A 142 -9.13 10.60 -5.24
N GLU A 143 -8.09 11.33 -4.84
CA GLU A 143 -6.77 11.31 -5.48
C GLU A 143 -5.78 10.38 -4.75
N PHE A 144 -6.21 9.17 -4.41
CA PHE A 144 -5.39 8.23 -3.63
C PHE A 144 -4.15 7.76 -4.40
N ASP A 145 -3.02 7.78 -3.71
CA ASP A 145 -1.76 7.15 -4.12
C ASP A 145 -1.60 5.77 -3.46
N ARG A 146 -2.01 5.63 -2.20
CA ARG A 146 -2.09 4.35 -1.48
C ARG A 146 -3.48 4.12 -0.88
N ILE A 147 -4.08 2.98 -1.22
CA ILE A 147 -5.20 2.37 -0.49
C ILE A 147 -4.71 0.98 -0.08
N SER A 148 -4.69 0.69 1.22
CA SER A 148 -4.23 -0.59 1.75
C SER A 148 -5.38 -1.31 2.44
N LEU A 149 -5.65 -2.55 2.01
CA LEU A 149 -6.80 -3.40 2.37
C LEU A 149 -6.35 -4.87 2.46
N SER A 150 -5.16 -5.12 3.00
CA SER A 150 -4.39 -6.36 2.78
C SER A 150 -5.11 -7.64 3.22
N ASN A 151 -5.91 -7.59 4.29
CA ASN A 151 -6.57 -8.74 4.90
C ASN A 151 -8.10 -8.79 4.69
N LEU A 152 -8.62 -8.15 3.63
CA LEU A 152 -10.06 -8.00 3.38
C LEU A 152 -10.76 -9.28 2.90
N GLU A 153 -11.46 -9.96 3.82
CA GLU A 153 -12.22 -11.19 3.58
C GLU A 153 -13.63 -10.97 2.99
N ASN A 154 -14.32 -9.91 3.43
CA ASN A 154 -15.76 -9.75 3.25
C ASN A 154 -16.21 -8.27 3.13
N VAL A 155 -16.66 -7.86 1.95
CA VAL A 155 -17.54 -6.68 1.79
C VAL A 155 -18.93 -7.16 1.37
N TYR A 156 -19.94 -6.90 2.20
CA TYR A 156 -21.30 -7.41 1.97
C TYR A 156 -22.17 -6.52 1.07
N GLY A 157 -21.81 -5.24 0.89
CA GLY A 157 -22.47 -4.31 -0.04
C GLY A 157 -21.71 -4.09 -1.34
N GLU A 158 -22.11 -3.07 -2.09
CA GLU A 158 -21.39 -2.60 -3.29
C GLU A 158 -20.02 -2.02 -2.93
N THR A 159 -19.01 -2.36 -3.72
CA THR A 159 -17.67 -1.78 -3.67
C THR A 159 -17.45 -0.89 -4.88
N GLN A 160 -17.24 0.41 -4.65
CA GLN A 160 -16.93 1.41 -5.68
C GLN A 160 -15.66 2.16 -5.32
N ILE A 161 -14.57 1.84 -5.99
CA ILE A 161 -13.26 2.48 -5.83
C ILE A 161 -12.97 3.32 -7.08
N GLN A 162 -12.71 4.62 -6.90
CA GLN A 162 -12.37 5.55 -7.96
C GLN A 162 -11.19 6.41 -7.51
N SER A 163 -9.98 6.11 -8.00
CA SER A 163 -8.81 6.96 -7.77
C SER A 163 -8.43 7.74 -9.02
N THR A 164 -8.19 9.04 -8.86
CA THR A 164 -7.52 9.89 -9.86
C THR A 164 -6.06 10.20 -9.52
N GLY A 165 -5.54 9.64 -8.42
CA GLY A 165 -4.12 9.66 -8.02
C GLY A 165 -3.29 8.58 -8.72
N SER A 166 -2.23 8.10 -8.08
CA SER A 166 -1.34 7.04 -8.61
C SER A 166 -1.71 5.60 -8.19
N PHE A 167 -2.72 5.41 -7.35
CA PHE A 167 -3.19 4.08 -6.95
C PHE A 167 -3.67 3.24 -8.14
N LEU A 168 -3.24 1.99 -8.20
CA LEU A 168 -3.61 1.02 -9.24
C LEU A 168 -4.61 -0.01 -8.73
N CYS A 169 -5.70 -0.19 -9.48
CA CYS A 169 -6.75 -1.17 -9.21
C CYS A 169 -6.23 -2.62 -9.20
N SER A 170 -5.15 -2.92 -9.92
CA SER A 170 -4.53 -4.25 -9.93
C SER A 170 -3.98 -4.68 -8.57
N SER A 171 -3.78 -3.76 -7.62
CA SER A 171 -3.42 -4.08 -6.23
C SER A 171 -4.52 -4.87 -5.52
N LEU A 172 -5.79 -4.69 -5.92
CA LEU A 172 -6.97 -5.38 -5.37
C LEU A 172 -7.24 -6.73 -6.05
N ASP A 173 -6.53 -7.10 -7.13
CA ASP A 173 -6.84 -8.31 -7.91
C ASP A 173 -6.74 -9.59 -7.08
N LYS A 174 -5.88 -9.65 -6.05
CA LYS A 174 -5.80 -10.79 -5.12
C LYS A 174 -7.09 -10.94 -4.29
N LEU A 175 -7.55 -9.84 -3.70
CA LEU A 175 -8.75 -9.78 -2.88
C LEU A 175 -9.98 -10.17 -3.72
N LYS A 176 -10.02 -9.69 -4.97
CA LYS A 176 -11.07 -9.99 -5.93
C LYS A 176 -11.07 -11.44 -6.42
N ASN A 177 -9.92 -11.96 -6.85
CA ASN A 177 -9.84 -13.23 -7.59
C ASN A 177 -9.51 -14.43 -6.69
N ASP A 178 -8.66 -14.26 -5.66
CA ASP A 178 -8.19 -15.35 -4.81
C ASP A 178 -9.08 -15.51 -3.55
N GLN A 179 -9.40 -14.40 -2.88
CA GLN A 179 -10.23 -14.40 -1.66
C GLN A 179 -11.73 -14.19 -1.94
N ASN A 180 -12.10 -13.77 -3.15
CA ASN A 180 -13.46 -13.41 -3.54
C ASN A 180 -14.12 -12.44 -2.53
N ALA A 181 -13.36 -11.43 -2.08
CA ALA A 181 -13.66 -10.59 -0.92
C ALA A 181 -14.99 -9.83 -1.03
N PHE A 182 -15.23 -9.27 -2.21
CA PHE A 182 -16.39 -8.45 -2.53
C PHE A 182 -17.58 -9.35 -2.86
N LYS A 183 -18.58 -9.41 -1.98
CA LYS A 183 -19.77 -10.27 -2.16
C LYS A 183 -20.89 -9.56 -2.94
N GLY A 184 -20.87 -8.22 -2.99
CA GLY A 184 -21.73 -7.39 -3.84
C GLY A 184 -21.09 -7.07 -5.20
N SER A 185 -21.60 -6.04 -5.89
CA SER A 185 -20.96 -5.48 -7.09
C SER A 185 -19.57 -4.91 -6.76
N PHE A 186 -18.60 -5.11 -7.65
CA PHE A 186 -17.27 -4.51 -7.56
C PHE A 186 -16.97 -3.67 -8.80
N SER A 187 -16.68 -2.40 -8.58
CA SER A 187 -16.19 -1.47 -9.59
C SER A 187 -14.92 -0.79 -9.07
N CYS A 188 -13.84 -0.87 -9.84
CA CYS A 188 -12.62 -0.11 -9.60
C CYS A 188 -12.26 0.69 -10.86
N SER A 189 -11.91 1.96 -10.70
CA SER A 189 -11.48 2.85 -11.76
C SER A 189 -10.26 3.66 -11.30
N GLU A 190 -9.21 3.65 -12.11
CA GLU A 190 -7.95 4.35 -11.86
C GLU A 190 -7.72 5.46 -12.90
N LYS A 191 -6.71 6.30 -12.67
CA LYS A 191 -6.23 7.27 -13.66
C LYS A 191 -5.58 6.52 -14.82
N ASP A 192 -6.15 6.61 -16.03
CA ASP A 192 -5.65 5.92 -17.23
C ASP A 192 -4.13 6.09 -17.44
N SER A 193 -3.38 5.01 -17.21
CA SER A 193 -1.92 4.94 -17.39
C SER A 193 -1.47 4.87 -18.86
N GLY A 194 -2.27 5.43 -19.78
CA GLY A 194 -1.96 5.57 -21.21
C GLY A 194 -2.03 4.29 -22.06
N LEU A 195 -2.22 3.11 -21.45
CA LEU A 195 -2.31 1.84 -22.16
C LEU A 195 -3.56 1.05 -21.73
N SER A 196 -4.65 1.26 -22.49
CA SER A 196 -5.87 0.44 -22.45
C SER A 196 -5.54 -1.05 -22.52
N SER A 197 -6.33 -1.89 -21.83
CA SER A 197 -6.23 -3.35 -21.88
C SER A 197 -6.27 -3.91 -23.31
N GLY A 198 -6.99 -3.24 -24.23
CA GLY A 198 -6.99 -3.58 -25.66
C GLY A 198 -5.65 -3.32 -26.35
N ALA A 199 -4.94 -2.25 -25.99
CA ALA A 199 -3.59 -1.96 -26.49
C ALA A 199 -2.56 -2.95 -25.94
N LYS A 200 -2.64 -3.26 -24.64
CA LYS A 200 -1.81 -4.29 -23.99
C LYS A 200 -1.96 -5.66 -24.66
N ALA A 201 -3.20 -6.09 -24.97
CA ALA A 201 -3.47 -7.32 -25.70
C ALA A 201 -3.02 -7.27 -27.18
N GLY A 202 -3.25 -6.15 -27.87
CA GLY A 202 -2.89 -5.98 -29.28
C GLY A 202 -1.38 -6.08 -29.55
N ILE A 203 -0.55 -5.52 -28.66
CA ILE A 203 0.91 -5.61 -28.75
C ILE A 203 1.38 -7.07 -28.64
N ALA A 204 0.85 -7.82 -27.67
CA ALA A 204 1.23 -9.23 -27.47
C ALA A 204 0.93 -10.10 -28.70
N ILE A 205 -0.27 -9.96 -29.29
CA ILE A 205 -0.68 -10.69 -30.49
C ILE A 205 0.17 -10.27 -31.70
N GLY A 206 0.44 -8.96 -31.86
CA GLY A 206 1.25 -8.41 -32.95
C GLY A 206 2.68 -8.95 -32.97
N VAL A 207 3.33 -9.06 -31.79
CA VAL A 207 4.69 -9.62 -31.68
C VAL A 207 4.71 -11.11 -32.07
N ILE A 208 3.75 -11.92 -31.61
CA ILE A 208 3.67 -13.35 -31.94
C ILE A 208 3.55 -13.55 -33.46
N ILE A 209 2.63 -12.83 -34.11
CA ILE A 209 2.42 -12.90 -35.56
C ILE A 209 3.67 -12.40 -36.32
N GLY A 210 4.28 -11.30 -35.87
CA GLY A 210 5.51 -10.75 -36.45
C GLY A 210 6.67 -11.75 -36.43
N VAL A 211 6.92 -12.42 -35.29
CA VAL A 211 7.96 -13.44 -35.16
C VAL A 211 7.71 -14.63 -36.09
N ILE A 212 6.46 -15.11 -36.19
CA ILE A 212 6.09 -16.21 -37.10
C ILE A 212 6.36 -15.83 -38.57
N ILE A 213 6.01 -14.60 -38.98
CA ILE A 213 6.28 -14.10 -40.33
C ILE A 213 7.79 -14.01 -40.60
N VAL A 214 8.58 -13.49 -39.66
CA VAL A 214 10.05 -13.40 -39.80
C VAL A 214 10.68 -14.80 -39.93
N VAL A 215 10.27 -15.77 -39.10
CA VAL A 215 10.73 -17.16 -39.19
C VAL A 215 10.38 -17.79 -40.54
N LEU A 216 9.17 -17.57 -41.05
CA LEU A 216 8.75 -18.04 -42.38
C LEU A 216 9.57 -17.40 -43.51
N LEU A 217 9.86 -16.10 -43.44
CA LEU A 217 10.68 -15.40 -44.44
C LEU A 217 12.13 -15.92 -44.44
N VAL A 218 12.74 -16.10 -43.27
CA VAL A 218 14.09 -16.69 -43.13
C VAL A 218 14.10 -18.13 -43.68
N TRP A 219 13.09 -18.94 -43.35
CA TRP A 219 12.96 -20.30 -43.88
C TRP A 219 12.78 -20.34 -45.41
N LEU A 220 11.97 -19.45 -45.98
CA LEU A 220 11.80 -19.31 -47.43
C LEU A 220 13.09 -18.83 -48.12
N TRP A 221 13.85 -17.94 -47.50
CA TRP A 221 15.15 -17.49 -48.00
C TRP A 221 16.17 -18.64 -48.02
N ILE A 222 16.28 -19.40 -46.94
CA ILE A 222 17.09 -20.63 -46.85
C ILE A 222 16.62 -21.68 -47.88
N ARG A 223 15.31 -21.83 -48.08
CA ARG A 223 14.73 -22.78 -49.06
C ARG A 223 15.01 -22.36 -50.51
N ARG A 224 15.05 -21.05 -50.82
CA ARG A 224 15.49 -20.50 -52.11
C ARG A 224 17.00 -20.68 -52.30
N GLN A 225 17.82 -20.34 -51.32
CA GLN A 225 19.29 -20.59 -51.30
C GLN A 225 19.61 -22.06 -51.60
N ARG A 226 18.94 -23.00 -50.92
CA ARG A 226 19.10 -24.46 -51.11
C ARG A 226 18.63 -24.96 -52.48
N LYS A 227 17.73 -24.23 -53.18
CA LYS A 227 17.40 -24.53 -54.59
C LYS A 227 18.47 -24.00 -55.54
N LEU A 228 18.94 -22.76 -55.38
CA LEU A 228 19.98 -22.17 -56.24
C LEU A 228 21.30 -22.99 -56.21
N ARG A 229 21.72 -23.44 -55.02
CA ARG A 229 22.94 -24.24 -54.84
C ARG A 229 22.91 -25.62 -55.51
N ARG A 230 21.79 -26.07 -56.10
CA ARG A 230 21.74 -27.33 -56.87
C ARG A 230 22.17 -27.20 -58.33
N ASN A 231 22.15 -25.98 -58.90
CA ASN A 231 22.51 -25.77 -60.30
C ASN A 231 24.00 -25.45 -60.53
N ILE A 232 24.81 -25.32 -59.47
CA ILE A 232 26.22 -24.90 -59.57
C ILE A 232 27.18 -26.11 -59.56
N ASN A 233 26.83 -27.21 -58.89
CA ASN A 233 27.69 -28.40 -58.79
C ASN A 233 27.70 -29.30 -60.04
N GLY A 234 27.09 -28.88 -61.16
CA GLY A 234 27.02 -29.68 -62.39
C GLY A 234 28.29 -29.67 -63.25
N ASN A 235 29.09 -28.59 -63.17
CA ASN A 235 30.21 -28.35 -64.10
C ASN A 235 31.57 -28.38 -63.38
N ALA A 236 31.78 -29.32 -62.46
CA ALA A 236 33.00 -29.44 -61.65
C ALA A 236 33.88 -30.65 -62.02
N SER A 237 33.92 -31.04 -63.30
CA SER A 237 34.68 -32.22 -63.76
C SER A 237 35.12 -32.17 -65.24
N ALA A 238 35.65 -31.05 -65.72
CA ALA A 238 36.35 -30.98 -67.01
C ALA A 238 37.36 -29.81 -67.07
N SER A 239 38.63 -30.12 -67.37
CA SER A 239 39.80 -29.20 -67.41
C SER A 239 40.13 -28.48 -66.07
N LEU A 240 41.37 -28.06 -65.79
CA LEU A 240 42.59 -28.09 -66.60
C LEU A 240 43.78 -28.62 -65.76
N ALA A 241 44.65 -29.40 -66.38
CA ALA A 241 45.91 -29.87 -65.79
C ALA A 241 47.13 -29.12 -66.36
N SER A 242 48.31 -29.40 -65.79
CA SER A 242 49.67 -28.99 -66.23
C SER A 242 50.06 -27.50 -66.24
N ALA A 243 50.78 -27.08 -65.19
CA ALA A 243 52.11 -26.43 -65.22
C ALA A 243 52.61 -26.26 -63.76
N THR A 244 53.65 -26.88 -63.19
CA THR A 244 55.13 -26.79 -63.41
C THR A 244 55.69 -25.38 -63.58
N ALA A 245 56.73 -24.91 -62.85
CA ALA A 245 57.51 -25.38 -61.67
C ALA A 245 58.39 -24.18 -61.16
N ALA A 246 59.34 -24.21 -60.20
CA ALA A 246 59.97 -25.24 -59.34
C ALA A 246 60.66 -24.59 -58.10
N GLY A 247 60.85 -25.34 -57.00
CA GLY A 247 61.81 -25.04 -55.90
C GLY A 247 61.44 -23.92 -54.90
N THR A 248 61.98 -23.87 -53.67
CA THR A 248 62.85 -24.81 -52.91
C THR A 248 62.66 -24.64 -51.39
N ALA A 249 63.07 -25.65 -50.62
CA ALA A 249 62.95 -25.78 -49.16
C ALA A 249 63.58 -24.64 -48.33
N GLY A 250 63.04 -24.41 -47.12
CA GLY A 250 63.60 -23.51 -46.10
C GLY A 250 62.88 -23.59 -44.75
N LYS A 251 63.56 -24.19 -43.76
CA LYS A 251 63.33 -24.12 -42.30
C LYS A 251 64.03 -22.84 -41.77
N ASP A 252 63.82 -22.24 -40.59
CA ASP A 252 63.31 -22.66 -39.26
C ASP A 252 62.46 -21.54 -38.56
N VAL A 253 62.50 -21.44 -37.22
CA VAL A 253 61.60 -20.72 -36.28
C VAL A 253 62.24 -19.45 -35.69
N GLU A 254 61.45 -18.38 -35.43
CA GLU A 254 61.38 -17.61 -34.15
C GLU A 254 60.09 -16.73 -34.10
N THR A 255 59.84 -16.00 -33.00
CA THR A 255 58.54 -15.44 -32.57
C THR A 255 58.55 -13.90 -32.46
N GLY A 256 57.44 -13.20 -32.75
CA GLY A 256 57.28 -11.75 -32.47
C GLY A 256 55.95 -11.08 -32.87
N ASP A 257 55.03 -10.96 -31.89
CA ASP A 257 53.88 -10.06 -31.65
C ASP A 257 53.08 -9.22 -32.69
N GLU A 258 51.76 -9.25 -32.47
CA GLU A 258 50.76 -8.14 -32.40
C GLU A 258 50.44 -7.20 -33.62
N LYS A 259 49.45 -7.63 -34.45
CA LYS A 259 48.14 -6.93 -34.70
C LYS A 259 48.16 -5.49 -35.31
N ARG A 260 47.81 -5.28 -36.61
CA ARG A 260 46.45 -5.24 -37.23
C ARG A 260 45.60 -4.00 -36.81
N VAL A 261 45.05 -3.14 -37.68
CA VAL A 261 45.06 -2.94 -39.17
C VAL A 261 44.66 -1.48 -39.51
N PRO A 262 45.05 -0.89 -40.68
CA PRO A 262 44.74 0.51 -41.04
C PRO A 262 43.44 0.73 -41.85
N THR A 263 43.08 2.00 -42.10
CA THR A 263 41.89 2.46 -42.87
C THR A 263 42.28 3.37 -44.05
N THR A 264 41.65 3.16 -45.21
CA THR A 264 41.77 3.94 -46.47
C THR A 264 40.55 3.60 -47.37
N THR A 265 39.96 4.44 -48.24
CA THR A 265 40.17 5.86 -48.65
C THR A 265 38.95 6.39 -49.46
N THR A 266 38.81 7.73 -49.60
CA THR A 266 38.24 8.47 -50.78
C THR A 266 36.75 8.29 -51.22
N VAL A 267 36.05 9.22 -51.91
CA VAL A 267 36.15 10.69 -52.13
C VAL A 267 34.76 11.25 -52.53
N SER A 268 34.60 12.58 -52.38
CA SER A 268 33.45 13.47 -52.63
C SER A 268 32.67 13.39 -53.96
N ASP A 269 31.42 13.92 -53.95
CA ASP A 269 31.02 15.05 -54.82
C ASP A 269 29.77 15.85 -54.31
N SER A 270 29.67 17.12 -54.76
CA SER A 270 28.52 18.04 -54.90
C SER A 270 27.59 18.43 -53.71
N SER A 271 26.86 19.53 -53.91
CA SER A 271 26.07 20.33 -52.93
C SER A 271 24.91 21.02 -53.69
N PRO A 272 24.08 21.95 -53.13
CA PRO A 272 23.88 22.40 -51.74
C PRO A 272 22.37 22.44 -51.30
N VAL A 273 22.07 22.91 -50.07
CA VAL A 273 21.05 23.97 -49.78
C VAL A 273 20.98 24.33 -48.28
N LYS A 274 20.90 25.65 -48.02
CA LYS A 274 20.77 26.37 -46.74
C LYS A 274 20.12 25.64 -45.54
N ARG A 275 20.83 25.68 -44.40
CA ARG A 275 20.23 25.93 -43.06
C ARG A 275 20.86 27.20 -42.47
N LYS A 276 20.14 27.93 -41.62
CA LYS A 276 20.59 29.19 -40.98
C LYS A 276 20.61 29.02 -39.45
N PRO A 277 21.77 29.10 -38.78
CA PRO A 277 21.83 29.32 -37.34
C PRO A 277 21.75 30.81 -37.00
N LEU A 278 21.18 31.16 -35.85
CA LEU A 278 21.54 32.36 -35.08
C LEU A 278 20.97 32.26 -33.65
N SER A 279 21.80 32.50 -32.64
CA SER A 279 21.41 32.50 -31.22
C SER A 279 21.22 33.92 -30.69
N PRO A 280 20.42 34.13 -29.63
CA PRO A 280 20.60 35.23 -28.68
C PRO A 280 21.42 34.80 -27.44
N PRO A 281 22.07 35.74 -26.71
CA PRO A 281 22.95 35.43 -25.58
C PRO A 281 22.25 35.45 -24.20
N PRO A 282 22.85 34.85 -23.15
CA PRO A 282 22.46 35.07 -21.76
C PRO A 282 22.93 36.44 -21.25
N GLN A 283 22.25 36.98 -20.23
CA GLN A 283 22.66 38.21 -19.53
C GLN A 283 23.42 37.91 -18.23
N THR A 284 24.20 38.88 -17.75
CA THR A 284 25.19 38.73 -16.68
C THR A 284 24.97 39.71 -15.52
N GLY A 285 25.31 39.30 -14.31
CA GLY A 285 25.26 40.13 -13.10
C GLY A 285 24.22 39.62 -12.08
N SER A 286 24.53 39.51 -10.78
CA SER A 286 25.81 39.80 -10.09
C SER A 286 25.97 38.96 -8.83
N VAL A 287 27.21 38.60 -8.50
CA VAL A 287 27.62 38.05 -7.19
C VAL A 287 28.77 38.86 -6.61
N PRO A 288 28.81 39.08 -5.28
CA PRO A 288 30.03 39.35 -4.54
C PRO A 288 30.49 38.08 -3.82
N ALA A 289 31.80 37.82 -3.79
CA ALA A 289 32.40 36.73 -3.03
C ALA A 289 33.62 37.22 -2.24
N ALA A 290 33.61 36.99 -0.93
CA ALA A 290 34.77 36.98 -0.04
C ALA A 290 34.46 35.94 1.05
N LEU A 291 35.24 34.86 1.27
CA LEU A 291 36.67 34.79 1.62
C LEU A 291 36.99 35.48 2.95
N VAL A 292 36.90 34.73 4.05
CA VAL A 292 38.05 34.12 4.76
C VAL A 292 37.56 33.32 5.98
N PRO A 293 38.04 32.09 6.25
CA PRO A 293 37.89 31.45 7.56
C PRO A 293 38.93 32.02 8.55
N GLY A 294 38.49 32.41 9.75
CA GLY A 294 39.35 32.93 10.83
C GLY A 294 39.24 32.09 12.11
N ASP A 295 40.36 31.90 12.81
CA ASP A 295 40.52 30.93 13.90
C ASP A 295 40.71 31.65 15.27
N ARG A 296 40.52 30.88 16.36
CA ARG A 296 40.92 31.15 17.76
C ARG A 296 40.24 32.27 18.59
N SER A 297 39.49 31.78 19.58
CA SER A 297 39.74 31.96 21.03
C SER A 297 39.52 33.33 21.73
N SER A 298 38.53 33.30 22.62
CA SER A 298 38.53 33.79 24.01
C SER A 298 38.59 35.29 24.34
N VAL A 299 37.54 35.71 25.06
CA VAL A 299 37.37 36.77 26.08
C VAL A 299 36.08 37.57 25.76
N GLY A 300 35.11 37.72 26.65
CA GLY A 300 35.01 37.19 28.02
C GLY A 300 34.35 38.19 28.96
N LEU A 301 33.01 38.17 29.03
CA LEU A 301 32.22 38.89 30.03
C LEU A 301 30.89 38.14 30.18
N ALA A 302 30.65 37.57 31.36
CA ALA A 302 29.41 36.85 31.66
C ALA A 302 28.47 37.77 32.45
N ASN A 303 27.21 37.85 32.03
CA ASN A 303 26.13 38.21 32.95
C ASN A 303 25.69 36.92 33.67
N ALA A 304 25.46 37.02 34.97
CA ALA A 304 24.87 35.94 35.75
C ALA A 304 23.33 36.03 35.68
N ASP A 305 22.69 34.86 35.55
CA ASP A 305 21.46 34.44 36.27
C ASP A 305 20.89 33.17 35.60
N ASP A 306 21.55 32.03 35.81
CA ASP A 306 21.03 30.71 35.41
C ASP A 306 21.55 29.61 36.38
N PRO A 307 20.69 28.95 37.19
CA PRO A 307 21.11 27.97 38.20
C PRO A 307 21.37 26.59 37.59
N SER A 308 22.66 26.32 37.35
CA SER A 308 23.20 25.08 36.79
C SER A 308 22.65 23.77 37.38
N LEU A 309 22.13 22.92 36.49
CA LEU A 309 22.77 21.64 36.10
C LEU A 309 23.69 20.98 37.14
N PHE A 310 23.21 19.88 37.76
CA PHE A 310 24.06 18.89 38.43
C PHE A 310 24.08 17.57 37.63
N LEU A 311 25.11 17.39 36.80
CA LEU A 311 25.40 16.09 36.15
C LEU A 311 26.42 15.30 36.96
N THR A 312 25.96 14.51 37.94
CA THR A 312 26.78 13.51 38.63
C THR A 312 26.56 12.13 37.99
N THR A 313 27.63 11.55 37.43
CA THR A 313 27.58 10.24 36.77
C THR A 313 27.44 9.11 37.79
N VAL A 314 26.23 8.60 38.00
CA VAL A 314 25.96 7.48 38.91
C VAL A 314 26.35 6.15 38.23
N PRO A 315 27.27 5.34 38.81
CA PRO A 315 27.59 4.02 38.28
C PRO A 315 26.47 3.02 38.62
N ARG A 316 25.55 2.77 37.67
CA ARG A 316 24.57 1.70 37.81
C ARG A 316 25.29 0.34 37.87
N ARG A 317 25.13 -0.36 39.00
CA ARG A 317 25.53 -1.77 39.14
C ARG A 317 24.75 -2.63 38.14
N ARG A 318 25.35 -3.75 37.70
CA ARG A 318 24.59 -4.83 37.07
C ARG A 318 23.61 -5.41 38.11
N PRO A 319 22.34 -5.70 37.77
CA PRO A 319 21.51 -6.54 38.61
C PRO A 319 22.12 -7.95 38.69
N SER A 320 21.97 -8.61 39.84
CA SER A 320 22.33 -10.02 40.01
C SER A 320 21.16 -10.92 39.60
N GLU A 321 21.46 -12.00 38.88
CA GLU A 321 20.49 -13.05 38.56
C GLU A 321 20.17 -13.86 39.82
N SER A 322 19.19 -13.42 40.62
CA SER A 322 18.79 -14.10 41.85
C SER A 322 17.33 -13.86 42.28
N GLU A 323 16.43 -13.61 41.32
CA GLU A 323 15.00 -13.39 41.63
C GLU A 323 14.07 -13.87 40.49
N VAL A 324 14.30 -15.12 40.05
CA VAL A 324 13.32 -15.88 39.26
C VAL A 324 12.39 -16.61 40.25
N PRO A 325 11.09 -16.27 40.34
CA PRO A 325 10.16 -17.06 41.13
C PRO A 325 10.03 -18.46 40.47
N MET A 326 10.37 -19.50 41.23
CA MET A 326 10.08 -20.88 40.79
C MET A 326 8.56 -21.04 40.70
N LEU A 327 8.05 -21.37 39.52
CA LEU A 327 6.68 -21.85 39.37
C LEU A 327 6.62 -23.24 40.02
N ASP A 328 5.93 -23.34 41.14
CA ASP A 328 5.66 -24.61 41.81
C ASP A 328 4.69 -25.42 40.94
N SER A 329 5.03 -26.67 40.65
CA SER A 329 4.26 -27.55 39.74
C SER A 329 3.11 -28.24 40.48
N GLY A 330 2.36 -27.48 41.28
CA GLY A 330 1.15 -27.91 41.97
C GLY A 330 -0.11 -27.70 41.14
N ASP A 331 -1.06 -28.61 41.29
CA ASP A 331 -2.47 -28.47 40.87
C ASP A 331 -2.74 -28.11 39.39
N VAL A 332 -2.19 -28.92 38.47
CA VAL A 332 -2.82 -29.11 37.16
C VAL A 332 -4.16 -29.83 37.34
N HIS A 333 -5.25 -29.07 37.46
CA HIS A 333 -6.60 -29.61 37.39
C HIS A 333 -6.93 -30.02 35.94
N GLU A 334 -6.74 -31.31 35.65
CA GLU A 334 -7.12 -31.93 34.39
C GLU A 334 -8.65 -31.83 34.20
N ALA A 335 -9.08 -31.05 33.20
CA ALA A 335 -10.50 -30.80 32.97
C ALA A 335 -11.21 -32.08 32.48
N PRO A 336 -12.36 -32.46 33.07
CA PRO A 336 -13.04 -33.70 32.69
C PRO A 336 -13.54 -33.64 31.24
N PHE A 337 -13.47 -34.81 30.59
CA PHE A 337 -13.82 -35.00 29.18
C PHE A 337 -15.25 -34.53 28.89
N VAL A 338 -15.42 -33.61 27.93
CA VAL A 338 -16.76 -33.25 27.44
C VAL A 338 -17.29 -34.42 26.62
N GLU A 339 -18.22 -35.17 27.21
CA GLU A 339 -18.85 -36.31 26.56
C GLU A 339 -19.64 -35.84 25.33
N VAL A 340 -19.29 -36.35 24.14
CA VAL A 340 -19.93 -35.96 22.87
C VAL A 340 -21.32 -36.59 22.79
N GLY A 341 -22.28 -35.88 23.41
CA GLY A 341 -23.69 -36.25 23.45
C GLY A 341 -24.25 -36.46 22.04
N ARG A 342 -24.83 -37.65 21.84
CA ARG A 342 -25.52 -38.14 20.64
C ARG A 342 -26.22 -37.04 19.82
N ARG A 343 -26.19 -37.19 18.50
CA ARG A 343 -27.23 -36.62 17.60
C ARG A 343 -28.61 -36.83 18.22
N GLN A 344 -29.36 -35.74 18.36
CA GLN A 344 -30.81 -35.78 18.32
C GLN A 344 -31.21 -35.15 16.99
N ASP A 345 -31.81 -35.93 16.09
CA ASP A 345 -32.33 -35.42 14.83
C ASP A 345 -33.62 -34.63 15.12
N GLY A 346 -33.45 -33.38 15.56
CA GLY A 346 -34.51 -32.44 15.87
C GLY A 346 -35.25 -31.99 14.61
N LEU A 347 -36.39 -32.63 14.33
CA LEU A 347 -37.27 -32.25 13.24
C LEU A 347 -37.96 -30.91 13.55
N PHE A 348 -37.44 -29.81 12.99
CA PHE A 348 -38.04 -28.49 13.11
C PHE A 348 -39.28 -28.37 12.22
N GLU A 349 -40.45 -28.64 12.78
CA GLU A 349 -41.74 -28.45 12.13
C GLU A 349 -42.08 -26.95 12.05
N LEU A 350 -42.07 -26.40 10.83
CA LEU A 350 -42.35 -24.99 10.56
C LEU A 350 -43.87 -24.76 10.46
N ASP A 351 -44.52 -24.46 11.58
CA ASP A 351 -45.93 -24.07 11.62
C ASP A 351 -46.17 -22.70 10.95
N ALA A 352 -46.50 -22.74 9.66
CA ALA A 352 -46.75 -21.57 8.83
C ALA A 352 -48.20 -21.07 9.00
N GLY A 353 -48.48 -20.44 10.15
CA GLY A 353 -49.78 -19.85 10.46
C GLY A 353 -50.31 -18.89 9.37
N PRO A 354 -51.61 -18.94 9.01
CA PRO A 354 -52.13 -18.27 7.82
C PRO A 354 -52.24 -16.74 7.99
N VAL A 355 -51.41 -16.00 7.24
CA VAL A 355 -51.46 -14.53 7.19
C VAL A 355 -52.70 -14.06 6.42
N THR A 356 -53.68 -13.51 7.12
CA THR A 356 -54.91 -12.95 6.55
C THR A 356 -54.68 -11.55 5.95
N GLY A 357 -54.11 -11.53 4.73
CA GLY A 357 -53.87 -10.29 3.99
C GLY A 357 -55.13 -9.46 3.76
N ARG A 358 -55.09 -8.17 4.09
CA ARG A 358 -56.21 -7.24 3.89
C ARG A 358 -55.75 -5.83 3.50
N HIS A 359 -56.37 -5.32 2.44
CA HIS A 359 -56.32 -3.94 1.94
C HIS A 359 -54.95 -3.39 1.50
N GLN A 360 -54.75 -3.33 0.18
CA GLN A 360 -54.95 -2.05 -0.51
C GLN A 360 -55.39 -2.29 -1.97
N GLN A 361 -56.49 -1.67 -2.39
CA GLN A 361 -56.90 -1.58 -3.79
C GLN A 361 -56.61 -0.17 -4.29
N VAL A 362 -55.98 -0.06 -5.45
CA VAL A 362 -55.85 1.20 -6.20
C VAL A 362 -56.55 0.98 -7.54
N ILE A 363 -57.59 1.76 -7.81
CA ILE A 363 -58.38 1.67 -9.04
C ILE A 363 -58.24 3.00 -9.79
N HIS A 364 -57.45 3.02 -10.86
CA HIS A 364 -57.37 4.13 -11.81
C HIS A 364 -57.25 3.63 -13.25
N ARG A 365 -58.42 3.46 -13.86
CA ARG A 365 -58.79 3.62 -15.28
C ARG A 365 -60.30 3.36 -15.36
N GLU A 366 -61.04 3.96 -16.28
CA GLU A 366 -60.62 4.72 -17.47
C GLU A 366 -60.84 6.23 -17.34
#